data_AF-A0A838JCZ8-F1
#
_entry.id   AF-A0A838JCZ8-F1
#
_cell.length_a   1.000
_cell.length_b   1.000
_cell.length_c   1.000
_cell.angle_alpha   90.00
_cell.angle_beta   90.00
_cell.angle_gamma   90.00
#
_symmetry.space_group_name_H-M   'P 1'
#
loop_
_entity.id
_entity.type
_entity.pdbx_description
1 polymer ?
#
loop_
_entity_poly.entity_id
_entity_poly.type
_entity_poly.pdbx_seq_one_letter_code
_entity_poly.pdbx_strand_id
1 'polypeptide(L)'
;MYKHHYAIINVNDAHNEKLTVGQKVADAIATGMGSWSFIIIQSLILAAWIILNLVAWVNHWDPYPFIFLNLTLSFQAAYAAPFILMSQNRQSTKDRLAAENDYKTNIKSEQEVTHVIAHLDHQDELTREILLRLEAQNKRIQDQENLIIEIVQAIREQNNRSANQHQEILQHIEELKK
;
A
#
# COMPACT_ATOMS: atom_id res chain seq x y z
N MET A 1 -4.58 19.57 5.87
CA MET A 1 -3.75 18.48 6.44
C MET A 1 -4.63 17.25 6.64
N TYR A 2 -4.62 16.33 5.68
CA TYR A 2 -5.39 15.08 5.77
C TYR A 2 -4.65 14.08 6.66
N LYS A 3 -5.17 13.81 7.87
CA LYS A 3 -4.68 12.75 8.77
C LYS A 3 -5.46 11.46 8.49
N HIS A 4 -5.01 10.64 7.55
CA HIS A 4 -5.48 9.25 7.47
C HIS A 4 -4.78 8.42 8.55
N HIS A 5 -5.38 8.35 9.73
CA HIS A 5 -5.06 7.30 10.70
C HIS A 5 -5.73 6.01 10.22
N TYR A 6 -4.98 5.18 9.50
CA TYR A 6 -5.38 3.80 9.29
C TYR A 6 -5.12 3.03 10.58
N ALA A 7 -6.19 2.75 11.34
CA ALA A 7 -6.13 1.73 12.38
C ALA A 7 -5.87 0.40 11.68
N ILE A 8 -4.65 -0.11 11.80
CA ILE A 8 -4.27 -1.44 11.32
C ILE A 8 -4.99 -2.40 12.27
N ILE A 9 -6.23 -2.75 11.94
CA ILE A 9 -6.94 -3.79 12.69
C ILE A 9 -6.26 -5.09 12.32
N ASN A 10 -5.44 -5.58 13.24
CA ASN A 10 -4.81 -6.88 13.09
C ASN A 10 -5.91 -7.95 13.19
N VAL A 11 -6.29 -8.48 12.03
CA VAL A 11 -7.33 -9.51 11.90
C VAL A 11 -7.02 -10.75 12.75
N ASN A 12 -5.74 -10.96 13.06
CA ASN A 12 -5.27 -12.06 13.90
C ASN A 12 -5.65 -11.85 15.38
N ASP A 13 -5.72 -10.61 15.86
CA ASP A 13 -6.05 -10.28 17.25
C ASP A 13 -7.56 -10.43 17.54
N ALA A 14 -8.41 -10.09 16.57
CA ALA A 14 -9.86 -10.29 16.67
C ALA A 14 -10.27 -11.77 16.70
N HIS A 15 -9.42 -12.68 16.23
CA HIS A 15 -9.69 -14.12 16.22
C HIS A 15 -9.25 -14.84 17.50
N ASN A 16 -8.27 -14.29 18.23
CA ASN A 16 -7.73 -14.89 19.45
C ASN A 16 -8.72 -14.90 20.63
N GLU A 17 -9.74 -14.04 20.61
CA GLU A 17 -10.68 -13.87 21.72
C GLU A 17 -11.69 -15.03 21.87
N LYS A 18 -11.75 -15.96 20.89
CA LYS A 18 -12.74 -17.07 20.86
C LYS A 18 -12.12 -18.48 20.98
N LEU A 19 -10.87 -18.60 21.42
CA LEU A 19 -10.24 -19.93 21.54
C LEU A 19 -10.74 -20.68 22.77
N THR A 20 -11.38 -21.83 22.53
CA THR A 20 -11.77 -22.79 23.58
C THR A 20 -10.54 -23.39 24.27
N VAL A 21 -10.72 -23.91 25.49
CA VAL A 21 -9.61 -24.50 26.28
C VAL A 21 -8.91 -25.64 25.51
N GLY A 22 -9.67 -26.48 24.80
CA GLY A 22 -9.10 -27.55 23.98
C GLY A 22 -8.25 -27.03 22.81
N GLN A 23 -8.65 -25.91 22.20
CA GLN A 23 -7.86 -25.27 21.15
C GLN A 23 -6.56 -24.70 21.72
N LYS A 24 -6.58 -24.03 22.87
CA LYS A 24 -5.37 -23.51 23.53
C LYS A 24 -4.37 -24.62 23.85
N VAL A 25 -4.83 -25.77 24.32
CA VAL A 25 -3.98 -26.94 24.60
C VAL A 25 -3.41 -27.52 23.30
N ALA A 26 -4.21 -27.63 22.24
CA ALA A 26 -3.75 -28.09 20.94
C ALA A 26 -2.75 -27.13 20.29
N ASP A 27 -2.91 -25.82 20.43
CA ASP A 27 -1.92 -24.80 20.01
C ASP A 27 -0.61 -24.99 20.76
N ALA A 28 -0.65 -25.12 22.09
CA ALA A 28 0.55 -25.32 22.91
C ALA A 28 1.30 -26.63 22.57
N ILE A 29 0.56 -27.74 22.40
CA ILE A 29 1.15 -29.03 22.03
C ILE A 29 1.76 -28.96 20.63
N ALA A 30 1.09 -28.34 19.66
CA ALA A 30 1.61 -28.23 18.30
C ALA A 30 2.88 -27.37 18.21
N THR A 31 2.92 -26.24 18.92
CA THR A 31 4.11 -25.40 19.01
C THR A 31 5.25 -26.14 19.73
N GLY A 32 4.94 -26.93 20.76
CA GLY A 32 5.92 -27.76 21.47
C GLY A 32 6.49 -28.91 20.63
N MET A 33 5.63 -29.64 19.91
CA MET A 33 6.02 -30.81 19.11
C MET A 33 6.88 -30.45 17.89
N GLY A 34 6.81 -29.20 17.40
CA GLY A 34 7.66 -28.68 16.34
C GLY A 34 9.01 -28.10 16.81
N SER A 35 9.31 -28.12 18.12
CA SER A 35 10.54 -27.53 18.66
C SER A 35 11.68 -28.55 18.72
N TRP A 36 12.89 -28.09 18.40
CA TRP A 36 14.13 -28.86 18.58
C TRP A 36 14.34 -29.36 20.01
N SER A 37 13.83 -28.62 21.00
CA SER A 37 13.92 -29.02 22.42
C SER A 37 13.10 -30.27 22.74
N PHE A 38 11.95 -30.47 22.07
CA PHE A 38 11.09 -31.63 22.29
C PHE A 38 11.77 -32.92 21.82
N ILE A 39 12.42 -32.88 20.66
CA ILE A 39 13.16 -34.02 20.09
C ILE A 39 14.28 -34.44 21.04
N ILE A 40 15.06 -33.49 21.57
CA ILE A 40 16.18 -33.77 22.49
C ILE A 40 15.68 -34.42 23.78
N ILE A 41 14.61 -33.88 24.39
CA ILE A 41 14.03 -34.44 25.63
C ILE A 41 13.52 -35.86 25.39
N GLN A 42 12.79 -36.10 24.30
CA GLN A 42 12.31 -37.44 23.93
C GLN A 42 13.46 -38.43 23.73
N SER A 43 14.53 -38.03 23.01
CA SER A 43 15.72 -38.86 22.83
C SER A 43 16.42 -39.19 24.15
N LEU A 44 16.50 -38.24 25.08
CA LEU A 44 17.08 -38.46 26.42
C LEU A 44 16.23 -39.43 27.26
N ILE A 45 14.90 -39.31 27.22
CA ILE A 45 13.99 -40.23 27.92
C ILE A 45 14.17 -41.66 27.39
N LEU A 46 14.22 -41.83 26.07
CA LEU A 46 14.44 -43.13 25.44
C LEU A 46 15.82 -43.71 25.81
N ALA A 47 16.88 -42.90 25.75
CA ALA A 47 18.22 -43.32 26.15
C ALA A 47 18.27 -43.72 27.63
N ALA A 48 17.67 -42.93 28.52
CA ALA A 48 17.59 -43.23 29.94
C ALA A 48 16.81 -44.53 30.22
N TRP A 49 15.71 -44.77 29.51
CA TRP A 49 14.92 -46.00 29.64
C TRP A 49 15.70 -47.25 29.22
N ILE A 50 16.47 -47.15 28.13
CA ILE A 50 17.35 -48.23 27.66
C ILE A 50 18.46 -48.48 28.68
N ILE A 51 19.13 -47.43 29.17
CA ILE A 51 20.22 -47.56 30.16
C ILE A 51 19.70 -48.18 31.46
N LEU A 52 18.54 -47.74 31.96
CA LEU A 52 17.95 -48.26 33.20
C LEU A 52 17.57 -49.75 33.06
N ASN A 53 17.05 -50.17 31.92
CA ASN A 53 16.77 -51.58 31.65
C ASN A 53 18.04 -52.44 31.50
N LEU A 54 19.12 -51.89 30.93
CA LEU A 54 20.41 -52.60 30.81
C LEU A 54 21.13 -52.77 32.16
N VAL A 55 20.98 -51.82 33.09
CA VAL A 55 21.64 -51.86 34.42
C VAL A 55 20.85 -52.69 35.43
N ALA A 56 19.54 -52.89 35.23
CA ALA A 56 18.68 -53.69 36.12
C ALA A 56 18.92 -55.21 35.95
N TRP A 57 20.07 -55.70 36.45
CA TRP A 57 20.59 -57.07 36.25
C TRP A 57 19.77 -58.21 36.89
N VAL A 58 18.81 -57.94 37.79
CA VAL A 58 18.13 -59.00 38.59
C VAL A 58 16.63 -59.14 38.32
N ASN A 59 15.97 -58.11 37.76
CA ASN A 59 14.57 -58.20 37.33
C ASN A 59 14.45 -57.47 35.99
N HIS A 60 14.56 -58.19 34.87
CA HIS A 60 14.36 -57.64 33.53
C HIS A 60 12.89 -57.22 33.38
N TRP A 61 12.58 -55.95 33.63
CA TRP A 61 11.21 -55.42 33.56
C TRP A 61 10.70 -55.33 32.11
N ASP A 62 11.60 -55.19 31.13
CA ASP A 62 11.29 -55.23 29.69
C ASP A 62 12.38 -56.00 28.91
N PRO A 63 12.31 -57.35 28.83
CA PRO A 63 13.25 -58.17 28.07
C PRO A 63 13.21 -57.85 26.56
N TYR A 64 14.31 -58.08 25.86
CA TYR A 64 14.36 -57.94 24.39
C TYR A 64 13.24 -58.77 23.75
N PRO A 65 12.29 -58.19 22.98
CA PRO A 65 12.38 -56.97 22.15
C PRO A 65 11.58 -55.74 22.68
N PHE A 66 11.76 -55.33 23.94
CA PHE A 66 11.21 -54.10 24.55
C PHE A 66 9.73 -53.83 24.22
N ILE A 67 8.84 -54.76 24.60
CA ILE A 67 7.42 -54.73 24.20
C ILE A 67 6.68 -53.50 24.74
N PHE A 68 7.01 -53.06 25.96
CA PHE A 68 6.36 -51.91 26.59
C PHE A 68 6.78 -50.59 25.94
N LEU A 69 8.06 -50.45 25.59
CA LEU A 69 8.56 -49.28 24.87
C LEU A 69 7.94 -49.21 23.47
N ASN A 70 7.84 -50.34 22.78
CA ASN A 70 7.20 -50.42 21.47
C ASN A 70 5.71 -50.04 21.53
N LEU A 71 4.98 -50.55 22.52
CA LEU A 71 3.56 -50.22 22.74
C LEU A 71 3.37 -48.73 23.01
N THR A 72 4.20 -48.16 23.88
CA THR A 72 4.12 -46.75 24.27
C THR A 72 4.44 -45.83 23.08
N LEU A 73 5.48 -46.13 22.30
CA LEU A 73 5.82 -45.37 21.10
C LEU A 73 4.74 -45.46 20.03
N SER A 74 4.15 -46.65 19.83
CA SER A 74 3.05 -46.84 18.88
C SER A 74 1.81 -46.04 19.28
N PHE A 75 1.47 -46.03 20.56
CA PHE A 75 0.39 -45.19 21.10
C PHE A 75 0.70 -43.71 20.94
N GLN A 76 1.92 -43.27 21.28
CA GLN A 76 2.37 -41.89 21.11
C GLN A 76 2.24 -41.43 19.66
N ALA A 77 2.66 -42.25 18.70
CA ALA A 77 2.53 -41.94 17.27
C ALA A 77 1.06 -41.87 16.81
N ALA A 78 0.21 -42.78 17.31
CA ALA A 78 -1.22 -42.78 16.98
C ALA A 78 -1.93 -41.49 17.42
N TYR A 79 -1.58 -40.93 18.58
CA TYR A 79 -2.14 -39.65 19.04
C TYR A 79 -1.47 -38.42 18.41
N ALA A 80 -0.22 -38.54 17.98
CA ALA A 80 0.48 -37.46 17.28
C ALA A 80 -0.23 -37.04 15.99
N ALA A 81 -0.69 -38.00 15.18
CA ALA A 81 -1.27 -37.71 13.87
C ALA A 81 -2.54 -36.82 13.94
N PRO A 82 -3.54 -37.09 14.79
CA PRO A 82 -4.69 -36.18 14.98
C PRO A 82 -4.29 -34.79 15.48
N PHE A 83 -3.33 -34.68 16.41
CA PHE A 83 -2.89 -33.37 16.92
C PHE A 83 -2.20 -32.55 15.82
N ILE A 84 -1.34 -33.19 15.03
CA ILE A 84 -0.71 -32.57 13.87
C ILE A 84 -1.78 -32.11 12.87
N LEU A 85 -2.75 -32.96 12.54
CA LEU A 85 -3.83 -32.63 11.60
C LEU A 85 -4.71 -31.48 12.11
N MET A 86 -5.05 -31.46 13.41
CA MET A 86 -5.79 -30.36 14.02
C MET A 86 -5.00 -29.05 13.96
N SER A 87 -3.70 -29.09 14.22
CA SER A 87 -2.85 -27.91 14.09
C SER A 87 -2.73 -27.42 12.65
N GLN A 88 -2.59 -28.34 11.69
CA GLN A 88 -2.53 -28.00 10.27
C GLN A 88 -3.84 -27.39 9.78
N ASN A 89 -5.00 -27.97 10.14
CA ASN A 89 -6.31 -27.43 9.76
C ASN A 89 -6.53 -26.02 10.33
N ARG A 90 -6.06 -25.78 11.55
CA ARG A 90 -6.10 -24.44 12.18
C ARG A 90 -5.16 -23.45 11.50
N GLN A 91 -3.92 -23.86 11.19
CA GLN A 91 -2.98 -23.02 10.47
C GLN A 91 -3.52 -22.64 9.10
N SER A 92 -4.06 -23.61 8.34
CA SER A 92 -4.69 -23.37 7.05
C SER A 92 -5.89 -22.42 7.14
N THR A 93 -6.67 -22.48 8.21
CA THR A 93 -7.77 -21.53 8.45
C THR A 93 -7.24 -20.11 8.67
N LYS A 94 -6.16 -19.93 9.46
CA LYS A 94 -5.51 -18.63 9.66
C LYS A 94 -4.96 -18.09 8.35
N ASP A 95 -4.25 -18.93 7.59
CA ASP A 95 -3.67 -18.57 6.29
C ASP A 95 -4.76 -18.15 5.29
N ARG A 96 -5.90 -18.85 5.27
CA ARG A 96 -7.05 -18.50 4.43
C ARG A 96 -7.65 -17.14 4.81
N LEU A 97 -7.82 -16.86 6.10
CA LEU A 97 -8.34 -15.57 6.58
C LEU A 97 -7.37 -14.42 6.27
N ALA A 98 -6.07 -14.65 6.43
CA ALA A 98 -5.04 -13.69 6.05
C ALA A 98 -5.10 -13.39 4.55
N ALA A 99 -5.15 -14.43 3.70
CA ALA A 99 -5.27 -14.28 2.26
C ALA A 99 -6.56 -13.55 1.83
N GLU A 100 -7.69 -13.79 2.50
CA GLU A 100 -8.94 -13.08 2.22
C GLU A 100 -8.84 -11.58 2.57
N ASN A 101 -8.18 -11.26 3.69
CA ASN A 101 -7.95 -9.88 4.09
C ASN A 101 -6.98 -9.16 3.14
N ASP A 102 -5.91 -9.84 2.72
CA ASP A 102 -4.95 -9.31 1.76
C ASP A 102 -5.63 -9.06 0.41
N TYR A 103 -6.49 -9.98 -0.03
CA TYR A 103 -7.30 -9.80 -1.23
C TYR A 103 -8.20 -8.55 -1.15
N LYS A 104 -8.94 -8.39 -0.04
CA LYS A 104 -9.80 -7.20 0.18
C LYS A 104 -8.99 -5.91 0.18
N THR A 105 -7.82 -5.92 0.81
CA THR A 105 -6.90 -4.78 0.83
C THR A 105 -6.41 -4.46 -0.57
N ASN A 106 -6.05 -5.47 -1.37
CA ASN A 106 -5.60 -5.28 -2.75
C ASN A 106 -6.68 -4.65 -3.63
N ILE A 107 -7.92 -5.17 -3.58
CA ILE A 107 -9.04 -4.59 -4.33
C ILE A 107 -9.28 -3.13 -3.94
N LYS A 108 -9.20 -2.82 -2.64
CA LYS A 108 -9.34 -1.43 -2.17
C LYS A 108 -8.21 -0.55 -2.71
N SER A 109 -6.96 -1.01 -2.67
CA SER A 109 -5.81 -0.31 -3.23
C SER A 109 -5.97 -0.07 -4.74
N GLU A 110 -6.46 -1.05 -5.50
CA GLU A 110 -6.75 -0.89 -6.94
C GLU A 110 -7.82 0.18 -7.22
N GLN A 111 -8.87 0.22 -6.39
CA GLN A 111 -9.90 1.26 -6.47
C GLN A 111 -9.33 2.65 -6.15
N GLU A 112 -8.51 2.77 -5.10
CA GLU A 112 -7.85 4.03 -4.75
C GLU A 112 -6.91 4.51 -5.86
N VAL A 113 -6.13 3.62 -6.47
CA VAL A 113 -5.26 3.94 -7.63
C VAL A 113 -6.10 4.41 -8.83
N THR A 114 -7.19 3.72 -9.14
CA THR A 114 -8.09 4.09 -10.23
C THR A 114 -8.71 5.48 -9.99
N HIS A 115 -9.11 5.77 -8.76
CA HIS A 115 -9.62 7.08 -8.38
C HIS A 115 -8.56 8.18 -8.53
N VAL A 116 -7.31 7.91 -8.16
CA VAL A 116 -6.19 8.84 -8.36
C VAL A 116 -5.95 9.10 -9.84
N ILE A 117 -5.96 8.07 -10.69
CA ILE A 117 -5.80 8.22 -12.14
C ILE A 117 -6.91 9.10 -12.72
N ALA A 118 -8.18 8.82 -12.37
CA ALA A 118 -9.31 9.63 -12.83
C ALA A 118 -9.21 11.09 -12.37
N HIS A 119 -8.68 11.34 -11.17
CA HIS A 119 -8.45 12.68 -10.68
C HIS A 119 -7.33 13.40 -11.46
N LEU A 120 -6.25 12.69 -11.81
CA LEU A 120 -5.17 13.23 -12.63
C LEU A 120 -5.66 13.56 -14.05
N ASP A 121 -6.43 12.68 -14.69
CA ASP A 121 -7.01 12.92 -16.02
C ASP A 121 -7.89 14.19 -16.01
N HIS A 122 -8.66 14.38 -14.95
CA HIS A 122 -9.47 15.60 -14.77
C HIS A 122 -8.60 16.86 -14.58
N GLN A 123 -7.50 16.76 -13.83
CA GLN A 123 -6.55 17.88 -13.68
C GLN A 123 -5.86 18.22 -15.01
N ASP A 124 -5.54 17.23 -15.84
CA ASP A 124 -4.96 17.44 -17.17
C ASP A 124 -5.92 18.19 -18.09
N GLU A 125 -7.22 17.87 -18.05
CA GLU A 125 -8.25 18.59 -18.78
C GLU A 125 -8.34 20.06 -18.34
N LEU A 126 -8.40 20.33 -17.04
CA LEU A 126 -8.41 21.68 -16.48
C LEU A 126 -7.15 22.46 -16.87
N THR A 127 -5.98 21.83 -16.81
CA THR A 127 -4.70 22.43 -17.20
C THR A 127 -4.72 22.83 -18.66
N ARG A 128 -5.25 21.98 -19.54
CA ARG A 128 -5.41 22.27 -20.96
C ARG A 128 -6.36 23.43 -21.21
N GLU A 129 -7.49 23.48 -20.49
CA GLU A 129 -8.45 24.57 -20.61
C GLU A 129 -7.82 25.91 -20.19
N ILE A 130 -7.08 25.94 -19.07
CA ILE A 130 -6.36 27.12 -18.61
C ILE A 130 -5.34 27.56 -19.68
N LEU A 131 -4.60 26.63 -20.27
CA LEU A 131 -3.62 26.94 -21.31
C LEU A 131 -4.27 27.57 -22.54
N LEU A 132 -5.39 27.03 -23.02
CA LEU A 132 -6.14 27.61 -24.13
C LEU A 132 -6.68 29.01 -23.82
N ARG A 133 -7.18 29.22 -22.59
CA ARG A 133 -7.64 30.54 -22.14
C ARG A 133 -6.49 31.54 -22.10
N LEU A 134 -5.30 31.13 -21.63
CA LEU A 134 -4.10 31.98 -21.62
C LEU A 134 -3.64 32.34 -23.03
N GLU A 135 -3.62 31.39 -23.96
CA GLU A 135 -3.29 31.66 -25.38
C GLU A 135 -4.27 32.66 -26.00
N ALA A 136 -5.57 32.50 -25.75
CA ALA A 136 -6.58 33.43 -26.24
C ALA A 136 -6.43 34.84 -25.62
N GLN A 137 -6.08 34.93 -24.33
CA GLN A 137 -5.79 36.20 -23.67
C GLN A 137 -4.55 36.87 -24.25
N ASN A 138 -3.46 36.12 -24.47
CA ASN A 138 -2.24 36.64 -25.07
C ASN A 138 -2.50 37.20 -26.47
N LYS A 139 -3.31 36.50 -27.29
CA LYS A 139 -3.69 37.00 -28.61
C LYS A 139 -4.48 38.31 -28.53
N ARG A 140 -5.44 38.41 -27.61
CA ARG A 140 -6.19 39.65 -27.38
C ARG A 140 -5.28 40.81 -26.96
N ILE A 141 -4.31 40.54 -26.09
CA ILE A 141 -3.32 41.55 -25.68
C ILE A 141 -2.50 42.01 -26.88
N GLN A 142 -2.00 41.09 -27.72
CA GLN A 142 -1.29 41.45 -28.95
C GLN A 142 -2.15 42.29 -29.92
N ASP A 143 -3.43 41.92 -30.10
CA ASP A 143 -4.35 42.69 -30.94
C ASP A 143 -4.56 44.11 -30.38
N GLN A 144 -4.66 44.25 -29.05
CA GLN A 144 -4.72 45.56 -28.39
C GLN A 144 -3.44 46.36 -28.55
N GLU A 145 -2.27 45.73 -28.44
CA GLU A 145 -0.97 46.37 -28.67
C GLU A 145 -0.88 46.92 -30.10
N ASN A 146 -1.28 46.13 -31.09
CA ASN A 146 -1.30 46.56 -32.49
C ASN A 146 -2.24 47.75 -32.73
N LEU A 147 -3.44 47.72 -32.14
CA LEU A 147 -4.39 48.85 -32.23
C LEU A 147 -3.84 50.12 -31.57
N ILE A 148 -3.16 50.00 -30.42
CA ILE A 148 -2.52 51.14 -29.76
C ILE A 148 -1.44 51.72 -30.67
N ILE A 149 -0.60 50.89 -31.28
CA ILE A 149 0.44 51.33 -32.22
C ILE A 149 -0.19 52.08 -33.41
N GLU A 150 -1.24 51.53 -33.99
CA GLU A 150 -1.96 52.15 -35.11
C GLU A 150 -2.55 53.52 -34.73
N ILE A 151 -3.22 53.62 -33.58
CA ILE A 151 -3.78 54.88 -33.07
C ILE A 151 -2.67 55.91 -32.83
N VAL A 152 -1.55 55.50 -32.21
CA VAL A 152 -0.41 56.40 -31.95
C VAL A 152 0.18 56.91 -33.26
N GLN A 153 0.30 56.07 -34.28
CA GLN A 153 0.76 56.47 -35.61
C GLN A 153 -0.21 57.46 -36.27
N ALA A 154 -1.51 57.17 -36.25
CA ALA A 154 -2.54 58.05 -36.80
C ALA A 154 -2.56 59.44 -36.13
N ILE A 155 -2.44 59.48 -34.80
CA ILE A 155 -2.32 60.75 -34.04
C ILE A 155 -1.06 61.50 -34.46
N ARG A 156 0.07 60.81 -34.62
CA ARG A 156 1.33 61.42 -35.06
C ARG A 156 1.19 62.05 -36.44
N GLU A 157 0.55 61.35 -37.38
CA GLU A 157 0.27 61.90 -38.71
C GLU A 157 -0.66 63.10 -38.67
N GLN A 158 -1.74 63.04 -37.88
CA GLN A 158 -2.68 64.15 -37.72
C GLN A 158 -1.98 65.39 -37.13
N ASN A 159 -1.13 65.21 -36.11
CA ASN A 159 -0.35 66.30 -35.54
C ASN A 159 0.60 66.93 -36.57
N ASN A 160 1.29 66.12 -37.38
CA ASN A 160 2.16 66.63 -38.44
C ASN A 160 1.37 67.41 -39.50
N ARG A 161 0.17 66.92 -39.90
CA ARG A 161 -0.71 67.65 -40.82
C ARG A 161 -1.17 68.99 -40.23
N SER A 162 -1.58 69.00 -38.97
CA SER A 162 -1.99 70.23 -38.28
C SER A 162 -0.84 71.24 -38.18
N ALA A 163 0.38 70.79 -37.92
CA ALA A 163 1.57 71.64 -37.88
C ALA A 163 1.85 72.26 -39.26
N ASN A 164 1.77 71.47 -40.34
CA ASN A 164 1.96 71.97 -41.70
C ASN A 164 0.87 72.99 -42.08
N GLN A 165 -0.40 72.73 -41.74
CA GLN A 165 -1.49 73.69 -41.98
C GLN A 165 -1.27 75.02 -41.24
N HIS A 166 -0.79 74.98 -39.99
CA HIS A 166 -0.43 76.20 -39.27
C HIS A 166 0.70 76.97 -39.93
N GLN A 167 1.72 76.28 -40.46
CA GLN A 167 2.81 76.93 -41.21
C GLN A 167 2.31 77.58 -42.51
N GLU A 168 1.46 76.89 -43.28
CA GLU A 168 0.86 77.42 -44.51
C GLU A 168 0.02 78.68 -44.23
N ILE A 169 -0.79 78.68 -43.16
CA ILE A 169 -1.58 79.85 -42.77
C ILE A 169 -0.67 81.03 -42.41
N LEU A 170 0.41 80.80 -41.66
CA LEU A 170 1.35 81.85 -41.29
C LEU A 170 2.05 82.43 -42.54
N GLN A 171 2.44 81.60 -43.50
CA GLN A 171 2.98 82.06 -44.79
C GLN A 171 1.98 82.91 -45.57
N HIS A 172 0.72 82.47 -45.65
CA HIS A 172 -0.34 83.24 -46.33
C HIS A 172 -0.58 84.61 -45.67
N ILE A 173 -0.56 84.69 -44.33
CA ILE A 173 -0.67 85.95 -43.58
C ILE A 173 0.54 86.85 -43.86
N GLU A 174 1.74 86.30 -43.98
CA GLU A 174 2.96 87.05 -44.25
C GLU A 174 3.01 87.59 -45.70
N GLU A 175 2.49 86.82 -46.66
CA GLU A 175 2.31 87.25 -48.05
C GLU A 175 1.29 88.38 -48.18
N LEU A 176 0.16 88.33 -47.45
CA LEU A 176 -0.85 89.39 -47.45
C LEU A 176 -0.38 90.72 -46.82
N LYS A 177 0.71 90.70 -46.04
CA LYS A 177 1.30 91.90 -45.43
C LYS A 177 2.36 92.59 -46.32
N LYS A 178 2.76 91.98 -47.44
CA LYS A 178 3.66 92.58 -48.44
C LYS A 178 2.89 93.28 -49.55
#